data_AF-A0A919HZK2-F1
#
_entry.id   AF-A0A919HZK2-F1
#
_cell.length_a   1.000
_cell.length_b   1.000
_cell.length_c   1.000
_cell.angle_alpha   90.00
_cell.angle_beta   90.00
_cell.angle_gamma   90.00
#
_symmetry.space_group_name_H-M   'P 1'
#
loop_
_entity.id
_entity.type
_entity.pdbx_description
1 polymer ?
#
loop_
_entity_poly.entity_id
_entity_poly.type
_entity_poly.pdbx_seq_one_letter_code
_entity_poly.pdbx_strand_id
1 'polypeptide(L)' 'MVLMIVSGRSGSGKSVALRALEDMGFYCVDNLPVVLLPDRAVAG' A
#
# COMPACT_ATOMS: atom_id res chain seq x y z
N MET A 1 -12.90 -0.72 7.75
CA MET A 1 -11.59 -0.12 7.46
C MET A 1 -10.93 -0.96 6.38
N VAL A 2 -10.33 -0.35 5.35
CA VAL A 2 -9.76 -1.07 4.19
C VAL A 2 -8.25 -0.90 4.21
N LEU A 3 -7.51 -2.00 4.10
CA LEU A 3 -6.07 -1.99 3.82
C LEU A 3 -5.87 -2.27 2.32
N MET A 4 -5.15 -1.40 1.62
CA MET A 4 -4.79 -1.58 0.21
C MET A 4 -3.30 -1.84 0.08
N ILE A 5 -2.93 -2.96 -0.57
CA ILE A 5 -1.54 -3.31 -0.86
C ILE A 5 -1.27 -3.06 -2.33
N VAL A 6 -0.40 -2.09 -2.62
CA VAL A 6 0.04 -1.78 -3.98
C VAL A 6 1.31 -2.55 -4.30
N SER A 7 1.24 -3.50 -5.24
CA SER A 7 2.36 -4.33 -5.68
C SER A 7 2.55 -4.26 -7.20
N GLY A 8 3.72 -4.70 -7.69
CA GLY A 8 4.07 -4.68 -9.11
C GLY A 8 5.57 -4.56 -9.36
N ARG A 9 6.01 -4.85 -10.58
CA ARG A 9 7.43 -4.76 -11.00
C ARG A 9 7.93 -3.31 -11.00
N SER A 10 9.25 -3.12 -11.05
CA SER A 10 9.81 -1.77 -11.23
C SER A 10 9.28 -1.14 -12.53
N GLY A 11 8.90 0.14 -12.48
CA GLY A 11 8.28 0.85 -13.61
C GLY A 11 6.79 0.61 -13.82
N SER A 12 6.11 -0.27 -13.06
CA SER A 12 4.68 -0.57 -13.26
C SER A 12 3.70 0.50 -12.77
N GLY A 13 4.18 1.66 -12.32
CA GLY A 13 3.32 2.77 -11.87
C GLY A 13 2.87 2.74 -10.41
N LYS A 14 3.49 1.95 -9.52
CA LYS A 14 3.13 1.90 -8.08
C LYS A 14 3.10 3.29 -7.42
N SER A 15 4.08 4.14 -7.69
CA SER A 15 4.12 5.50 -7.15
C SER A 15 2.99 6.38 -7.65
N VAL A 16 2.51 6.16 -8.89
CA VAL A 16 1.34 6.87 -9.43
C VAL A 16 0.07 6.38 -8.75
N ALA A 17 -0.06 5.07 -8.52
CA ALA A 17 -1.19 4.50 -7.80
C ALA A 17 -1.26 5.01 -6.35
N LEU A 18 -0.14 5.08 -5.62
CA LEU A 18 -0.11 5.63 -4.26
C LEU A 18 -0.54 7.10 -4.23
N ARG A 19 -0.06 7.94 -5.16
CA ARG A 19 -0.52 9.35 -5.26
C ARG A 19 -2.01 9.47 -5.52
N ALA A 20 -2.54 8.69 -6.45
CA ALA A 20 -3.98 8.68 -6.73
C ALA A 20 -4.80 8.24 -5.51
N LEU A 21 -4.28 7.30 -4.71
CA LEU A 21 -4.91 6.87 -3.46
C LEU A 21 -4.86 7.97 -2.39
N GLU A 22 -3.74 8.69 -2.26
CA GLU A 22 -3.64 9.86 -1.39
C GLU A 22 -4.67 10.94 -1.76
N ASP A 23 -4.83 11.24 -3.05
CA ASP A 23 -5.85 12.19 -3.55
C ASP A 23 -7.28 11.74 -3.21
N MET A 24 -7.51 10.42 -3.13
CA MET A 24 -8.80 9.82 -2.71
C MET A 24 -8.96 9.77 -1.18
N GLY A 25 -7.99 10.25 -0.40
CA GLY A 25 -8.04 10.32 1.05
C GLY A 25 -7.46 9.10 1.78
N PHE A 26 -6.71 8.23 1.10
CA PHE A 26 -5.97 7.16 1.76
C PHE A 26 -4.69 7.68 2.42
N TYR A 27 -4.35 7.11 3.57
CA TYR A 27 -3.03 7.26 4.15
C TYR A 27 -2.10 6.21 3.54
N CYS A 28 -1.15 6.65 2.70
CA CYS A 28 -0.22 5.77 2.02
C CYS A 28 1.15 5.76 2.72
N VAL A 29 1.73 4.57 2.85
CA VAL A 29 3.10 4.38 3.34
C VAL A 29 3.85 3.54 2.32
N ASP A 30 4.91 4.08 1.74
CA ASP A 30 5.78 3.36 0.82
C ASP A 30 6.93 2.67 1.57
N ASN A 31 7.41 1.55 1.02
CA ASN A 31 8.55 0.79 1.53
C ASN A 31 8.46 0.37 3.01
N LEU A 32 7.23 0.18 3.54
CA LEU A 32 7.01 -0.31 4.90
C LEU A 32 7.46 -1.78 5.00
N PRO A 33 8.37 -2.14 5.92
CA PRO A 33 8.70 -3.52 6.18
C PRO A 33 7.48 -4.34 6.59
N VAL A 34 7.26 -5.49 5.95
CA VAL A 34 6.08 -6.35 6.19
C VAL A 34 5.96 -6.79 7.65
N VAL A 35 7.08 -6.94 8.36
CA VAL A 35 7.12 -7.33 9.79
C VAL A 35 6.45 -6.31 10.72
N LEU A 36 6.21 -5.08 10.25
CA LEU A 36 5.51 -4.05 10.99
C LEU A 36 3.99 -4.06 10.73
N LEU A 37 3.52 -4.83 9.74
CA LEU A 37 2.10 -5.03 9.54
C LEU A 37 1.57 -5.97 10.64
N PRO A 38 0.42 -5.65 11.26
CA PRO A 38 -0.16 -6.53 12.26
C PRO A 38 -0.56 -7.86 11.61
N ASP A 39 -0.32 -8.99 12.29
CA ASP A 39 -0.58 -10.35 11.75
C ASP A 39 -1.98 -10.51 11.14
N ARG A 40 -3.00 -9.88 11.75
CA ARG A 40 -4.39 -9.95 11.30
C ARG A 40 -4.69 -9.15 10.03
N ALA A 41 -3.77 -8.31 9.57
CA ALA A 41 -3.91 -7.54 8.34
C ALA A 41 -3.47 -8.30 7.08
N VAL A 42 -2.70 -9.38 7.26
CA VAL A 42 -2.22 -10.23 6.16
C VAL A 42 -2.85 -11.64 6.22
N ALA A 43 -3.40 -12.03 7.38
CA ALA A 43 -4.15 -13.26 7.55
C ALA A 43 -5.62 -13.09 7.09
N GLY A 44 -5.84 -13.30 5.80
CA GLY A 44 -7.15 -13.43 5.14
C GLY A 44 -7.02 -14.27 3.89
#